data_AF-A0A962R1E0-F1
#
_entry.id   AF-A0A962R1E0-F1
#
_cell.length_a   1.000
_cell.length_b   1.000
_cell.length_c   1.000
_cell.angle_alpha   90.00
_cell.angle_beta   90.00
_cell.angle_gamma   90.00
#
_symmetry.space_group_name_H-M   'P 1'
#
loop_
_entity.id
_entity.type
_entity.pdbx_description
1 polymer ?
#
loop_
_entity_poly.entity_id
_entity_poly.type
_entity_poly.pdbx_seq_one_letter_code
_entity_poly.pdbx_strand_id
1 'polypeptide(L)'
;MLERLANIKKDVTREHSGDSAEQAQERENDEVVDAIGNETAQSIRDIRAAIERIDEGSYGLCESCGKEIGEARLKVVPEATRCVNCAE
;
A
#
# COMPACT_ATOMS: atom_id res chain seq x y z
N MET A 1 6.00 7.32 6.92
CA MET A 1 4.79 6.70 6.31
C MET A 1 3.62 6.63 7.28
N LEU A 2 3.78 6.12 8.50
CA LEU A 2 2.67 6.02 9.47
C LEU A 2 2.06 7.39 9.84
N GLU A 3 2.89 8.40 10.10
CA GLU A 3 2.43 9.77 10.35
C GLU A 3 1.67 10.37 9.17
N ARG A 4 2.13 10.08 7.94
CA ARG A 4 1.43 10.50 6.71
C ARG A 4 0.05 9.86 6.64
N LEU A 5 -0.07 8.57 6.95
CA LEU A 5 -1.35 7.86 6.99
C LEU A 5 -2.31 8.44 8.04
N ALA A 6 -1.78 8.79 9.21
CA ALA A 6 -2.55 9.40 10.29
C ALA A 6 -3.10 10.78 9.90
N ASN A 7 -2.27 11.59 9.24
CA ASN A 7 -2.69 12.90 8.72
C ASN A 7 -3.75 12.77 7.62
N ILE A 8 -3.58 11.82 6.69
CA ILE A 8 -4.57 11.53 5.62
C ILE A 8 -5.93 11.17 6.24
N LYS A 9 -5.96 10.25 7.22
CA LYS A 9 -7.21 9.87 7.89
C LYS A 9 -7.88 11.04 8.60
N LYS A 10 -7.11 11.94 9.21
CA LYS A 10 -7.63 13.12 9.89
C LYS A 10 -8.26 14.11 8.90
N ASP A 11 -7.67 14.24 7.72
CA ASP A 11 -8.18 15.13 6.67
C ASP A 11 -9.52 14.64 6.11
N VAL A 12 -9.60 13.35 5.75
CA VAL A 12 -10.82 12.69 5.22
C VAL A 12 -11.98 12.68 6.21
N THR A 13 -11.71 12.76 7.52
CA THR A 13 -12.75 12.70 8.56
C THR A 13 -13.13 14.06 9.13
N ARG A 14 -12.65 15.16 8.52
CA ARG A 14 -12.97 16.52 8.96
C ARG A 14 -14.43 16.87 8.68
N GLU A 15 -14.95 17.85 9.42
CA GLU A 15 -16.27 18.40 9.15
C GLU A 15 -16.26 19.17 7.81
N HIS A 16 -17.27 18.92 6.98
CA HIS A 16 -17.47 19.61 5.71
C HIS A 16 -18.25 20.91 5.89
N SER A 17 -18.14 21.78 4.89
CA SER A 17 -19.00 22.94 4.73
C SER A 17 -20.50 22.57 4.75
N GLY A 18 -21.31 23.50 5.26
CA GLY A 18 -22.77 23.38 5.26
C GLY A 18 -23.41 23.76 3.92
N ASP A 19 -22.64 24.34 2.99
CA ASP A 19 -23.10 24.65 1.64
C ASP A 19 -23.06 23.39 0.77
N SER A 20 -24.15 23.11 0.07
CA SER A 20 -24.28 21.86 -0.69
C SER A 20 -23.32 21.78 -1.88
N ALA A 21 -22.95 22.90 -2.50
CA ALA A 21 -22.06 22.91 -3.66
C ALA A 21 -20.60 22.73 -3.21
N GLU A 22 -20.22 23.42 -2.13
CA GLU A 22 -18.90 23.24 -1.50
C GLU A 22 -18.73 21.82 -0.95
N GLN A 23 -19.74 21.28 -0.26
CA GLN A 23 -19.70 19.94 0.29
C GLN A 23 -19.53 18.86 -0.79
N ALA A 24 -20.16 19.02 -1.95
CA ALA A 24 -20.00 18.06 -3.05
C ALA A 24 -18.54 17.98 -3.50
N GLN A 25 -17.89 19.14 -3.68
CA GLN A 25 -16.48 19.22 -4.07
C GLN A 25 -15.54 18.67 -2.98
N GLU A 26 -15.85 18.91 -1.71
CA GLU A 26 -15.05 18.38 -0.60
C GLU A 26 -15.13 16.85 -0.53
N ARG A 27 -16.31 16.25 -0.75
CA ARG A 27 -16.43 14.78 -0.78
C ARG A 27 -15.65 14.16 -1.94
N GLU A 28 -15.71 14.75 -3.13
CA GLU A 28 -14.89 14.27 -4.26
C GLU A 28 -13.40 14.33 -3.94
N ASN A 29 -12.96 15.37 -3.21
CA ASN A 29 -11.56 15.47 -2.78
C ASN A 29 -11.19 14.38 -1.77
N ASP A 30 -12.05 14.16 -0.77
CA ASP A 30 -11.84 13.14 0.26
C ASP A 30 -11.76 11.73 -0.33
N GLU A 31 -12.55 11.41 -1.36
CA GLU A 31 -12.48 10.12 -2.05
C GLU A 31 -11.10 9.86 -2.65
N VAL A 32 -10.50 10.87 -3.28
CA VAL A 32 -9.14 10.77 -3.85
C VAL A 32 -8.10 10.62 -2.73
N VAL A 33 -8.24 11.38 -1.66
CA VAL A 33 -7.31 11.36 -0.52
C VAL A 33 -7.39 10.01 0.23
N ASP A 34 -8.59 9.45 0.39
CA ASP A 34 -8.78 8.13 1.02
C ASP A 34 -8.18 7.01 0.17
N ALA A 35 -8.33 7.06 -1.16
CA ALA A 35 -7.69 6.09 -2.06
C ALA A 35 -6.16 6.07 -1.89
N ILE A 36 -5.52 7.24 -1.79
CA ILE A 36 -4.08 7.36 -1.54
C ILE A 36 -3.72 6.81 -0.15
N GLY A 37 -4.56 7.06 0.86
CA GLY A 37 -4.41 6.51 2.19
C GLY A 37 -4.45 4.98 2.19
N ASN A 38 -5.41 4.40 1.48
CA ASN A 38 -5.58 2.96 1.36
C ASN A 38 -4.41 2.28 0.65
N GLU A 39 -3.91 2.86 -0.45
CA GLU A 39 -2.71 2.40 -1.14
C GLU A 39 -1.48 2.44 -0.21
N THR A 40 -1.28 3.56 0.49
CA THR A 40 -0.17 3.69 1.44
C THR A 40 -0.27 2.65 2.57
N ALA A 41 -1.48 2.38 3.07
CA ALA A 41 -1.69 1.37 4.09
C ALA A 41 -1.36 -0.03 3.57
N GLN A 42 -1.69 -0.34 2.31
CA GLN A 42 -1.36 -1.62 1.67
C GLN A 42 0.15 -1.78 1.52
N SER A 43 0.86 -0.76 0.99
CA SER A 43 2.31 -0.80 0.86
C SER A 43 3.01 -1.03 2.20
N ILE A 44 2.55 -0.39 3.29
CA ILE A 44 3.08 -0.66 4.63
C ILE A 44 2.86 -2.11 5.05
N ARG A 45 1.70 -2.71 4.75
CA ARG A 45 1.43 -4.12 5.04
C ARG A 45 2.38 -5.03 4.25
N ASP A 46 2.58 -4.76 2.98
CA ASP A 46 3.43 -5.56 2.10
C ASP A 46 4.90 -5.51 2.53
N ILE A 47 5.39 -4.32 2.91
CA ILE A 47 6.73 -4.15 3.47
C ILE A 47 6.89 -4.92 4.79
N ARG A 48 5.90 -4.86 5.68
CA ARG A 48 5.93 -5.62 6.95
C ARG A 48 5.96 -7.13 6.70
N ALA A 49 5.15 -7.62 5.78
CA ALA A 49 5.15 -9.03 5.38
C ALA A 49 6.49 -9.44 4.73
N ALA A 50 7.14 -8.54 3.98
CA ALA A 50 8.48 -8.78 3.45
C ALA A 50 9.53 -8.90 4.56
N ILE A 51 9.46 -8.05 5.59
CA ILE A 51 10.34 -8.12 6.76
C ILE A 51 10.12 -9.44 7.52
N GLU A 52 8.87 -9.85 7.74
CA GLU A 52 8.54 -11.12 8.39
C GLU A 52 9.13 -12.32 7.62
N ARG A 53 9.02 -12.33 6.29
CA ARG A 53 9.66 -13.35 5.45
C ARG A 53 11.19 -13.36 5.55
N ILE A 54 11.82 -12.21 5.79
CA ILE A 54 13.28 -12.15 6.03
C ILE A 54 13.60 -12.85 7.36
N ASP A 55 12.84 -12.55 8.41
CA ASP A 55 13.02 -13.15 9.73
C ASP A 55 12.77 -14.68 9.71
N GLU A 56 11.84 -15.14 8.89
CA GLU A 56 11.55 -16.56 8.66
C GLU A 56 12.53 -17.26 7.70
N GLY A 57 13.38 -16.50 7.00
CA GLY A 57 14.30 -17.02 5.98
C GLY A 57 13.62 -17.44 4.66
N SER A 58 12.36 -17.07 4.45
CA SER A 58 11.58 -17.35 3.24
C SER A 58 11.60 -16.20 2.23
N TYR A 59 12.27 -15.09 2.55
CA TYR A 59 12.41 -13.94 1.67
C TYR A 59 13.06 -14.30 0.35
N GLY A 60 12.47 -13.81 -0.74
CA GLY A 60 12.92 -14.13 -2.09
C GLY A 60 12.39 -15.45 -2.63
N LEU A 61 11.48 -16.15 -1.94
CA LEU A 61 10.75 -17.29 -2.51
C LEU A 61 9.36 -16.87 -3.01
N CYS A 62 8.98 -17.40 -4.17
CA CYS A 62 7.68 -17.17 -4.79
C CYS A 62 6.60 -17.98 -4.05
N GLU A 63 5.56 -17.31 -3.56
CA GLU A 63 4.45 -17.96 -2.84
C GLU A 63 3.66 -18.95 -3.72
N SER A 64 3.65 -18.75 -5.05
CA SER A 64 2.86 -19.58 -5.98
C SER A 64 3.58 -20.84 -6.44
N CYS A 65 4.90 -20.78 -6.66
CA CYS A 65 5.66 -21.91 -7.22
C CYS A 65 6.85 -22.36 -6.37
N GLY A 66 7.14 -21.67 -5.26
CA GLY A 66 8.26 -21.97 -4.36
C GLY A 66 9.65 -21.68 -4.92
N LYS A 67 9.75 -21.17 -6.15
CA LYS A 67 11.04 -20.83 -6.80
C LYS A 67 11.55 -19.47 -6.33
N GLU A 68 12.86 -19.26 -6.46
CA GLU A 68 13.48 -17.97 -6.16
C GLU A 68 12.94 -16.85 -7.07
N ILE A 69 12.67 -15.71 -6.44
CA ILE A 69 12.33 -14.45 -7.11
C ILE A 69 13.64 -13.82 -7.56
N GLY A 70 13.75 -13.55 -8.86
CA GLY A 70 14.97 -12.98 -9.43
C GLY A 70 15.40 -11.70 -8.73
N GLU A 71 16.70 -11.58 -8.42
CA GLU A 71 17.28 -10.46 -7.67
C GLU A 71 16.96 -9.10 -8.30
N ALA A 72 16.96 -9.01 -9.64
CA ALA A 72 16.58 -7.79 -10.36
C ALA A 72 15.16 -7.31 -10.02
N ARG A 73 14.22 -8.23 -9.75
CA ARG A 73 12.85 -7.89 -9.34
C ARG A 73 12.82 -7.40 -7.90
N LEU A 74 13.50 -8.08 -6.98
CA LEU A 74 13.60 -7.67 -5.58
C LEU A 74 14.32 -6.33 -5.40
N LYS A 75 15.25 -5.96 -6.30
CA LYS A 75 15.89 -4.64 -6.32
C LYS A 75 14.93 -3.51 -6.69
N VAL A 76 13.93 -3.79 -7.53
CA VAL A 76 12.94 -2.79 -7.97
C VAL A 76 11.71 -2.78 -7.06
N VAL A 77 11.25 -3.96 -6.65
CA VAL A 77 10.09 -4.18 -5.77
C VAL A 77 10.49 -5.18 -4.67
N PRO A 78 11.06 -4.71 -3.56
CA PRO A 78 11.53 -5.57 -2.46
C PRO A 78 10.42 -6.40 -1.82
N GLU A 79 9.19 -5.86 -1.78
CA GLU A 79 8.04 -6.52 -1.20
C GLU A 79 7.44 -7.64 -2.08
N ALA A 80 7.97 -7.87 -3.28
CA ALA A 80 7.44 -8.85 -4.23
C ALA A 80 7.26 -10.24 -3.59
N THR A 81 6.06 -10.81 -3.73
CA THR A 81 5.74 -12.16 -3.24
C THR A 81 5.71 -13.23 -4.33
N ARG A 82 5.73 -12.81 -5.60
CA ARG A 82 5.67 -13.69 -6.78
C ARG A 82 6.82 -13.42 -7.73
N CYS A 83 7.34 -14.50 -8.33
CA CYS A 83 8.31 -14.42 -9.42
C CYS A 83 7.64 -13.88 -10.70
N VAL A 84 8.45 -13.44 -11.67
CA VAL A 84 7.95 -12.86 -12.93
C VAL A 84 6.93 -13.77 -13.61
N ASN A 85 7.25 -15.05 -13.75
CA ASN A 85 6.38 -16.05 -14.40
C ASN A 85 5.03 -16.28 -13.69
N CYS A 86 4.92 -15.95 -12.39
CA CYS A 86 3.68 -16.12 -11.61
C CYS A 86 2.90 -14.81 -11.40
N ALA A 87 3.51 -13.68 -11.78
CA ALA A 87 2.91 -12.35 -11.69
C ALA A 87 2.42 -11.82 -13.05
N GLU A 88 2.70 -12.55 -14.13
CA GLU A 88 2.14 -12.36 -15.48
C GLU A 88 0.70 -12.91 -15.58
#